data_AF-A0A4Q6ABQ4-F1
#
_entry.id   AF-A0A4Q6ABQ4-F1
#
_cell.length_a   1.000
_cell.length_b   1.000
_cell.length_c   1.000
_cell.angle_alpha   90.00
_cell.angle_beta   90.00
_cell.angle_gamma   90.00
#
_symmetry.space_group_name_H-M   'P 1'
#
loop_
_entity.id
_entity.type
_entity.pdbx_description
1 polymer ?
#
loop_
_entity_poly.entity_id
_entity_poly.type
_entity_poly.pdbx_seq_one_letter_code
_entity_poly.pdbx_strand_id
1 'polypeptide(L)'
;MSSAAQPFWKSADLLCWHRLKGDVMLKRIVAFALFAATLAAPAAAKPPLSAFGDAPMVRSAQISPDGKIVAYINRVNGLDYLATYDIATGKNEALIKIADLKSGGVAFAGSNYVIMRASRITTNMGFTRKYEDSAAFAYNLKTRKIVQLLVGTPNLYPYQSGMGRIVGIDPSGEHVYMPAFMDKVGGDPSLDLVKVSLDTGRGQRVAGRDGASSTLNWIMDSKGNAVARVDYSD
;
A
#
# COMPACT_ATOMS: atom_id res chain seq x y z
N MET A 1 -31.00 -57.30 -76.22
CA MET A 1 -30.87 -58.71 -75.78
C MET A 1 -31.54 -58.78 -74.41
N SER A 2 -32.67 -59.49 -74.34
CA SER A 2 -33.79 -59.20 -73.44
C SER A 2 -34.12 -60.41 -72.57
N SER A 3 -34.56 -60.09 -71.34
CA SER A 3 -35.50 -60.82 -70.48
C SER A 3 -35.05 -62.16 -69.89
N ALA A 4 -35.07 -62.22 -68.55
CA ALA A 4 -35.39 -63.44 -67.83
C ALA A 4 -36.15 -63.08 -66.53
N ALA A 5 -37.23 -63.82 -66.31
CA ALA A 5 -38.25 -63.63 -65.30
C ALA A 5 -37.91 -64.28 -63.92
N GLN A 6 -38.59 -63.79 -62.86
CA GLN A 6 -39.29 -64.45 -61.72
C GLN A 6 -38.98 -65.96 -61.42
N PRO A 7 -39.36 -66.56 -60.25
CA PRO A 7 -39.75 -66.06 -58.91
C PRO A 7 -39.16 -66.93 -57.75
N PHE A 8 -39.71 -66.78 -56.53
CA PHE A 8 -40.32 -67.89 -55.75
C PHE A 8 -39.77 -68.16 -54.31
N TRP A 9 -40.51 -67.62 -53.32
CA TRP A 9 -41.04 -68.28 -52.10
C TRP A 9 -40.37 -68.15 -50.72
N LYS A 10 -41.29 -67.88 -49.76
CA LYS A 10 -41.33 -68.29 -48.34
C LYS A 10 -40.29 -67.62 -47.43
N SER A 11 -40.56 -67.22 -46.19
CA SER A 11 -41.67 -67.47 -45.26
C SER A 11 -41.49 -66.53 -44.04
N ALA A 12 -42.55 -66.39 -43.25
CA ALA A 12 -42.56 -65.80 -41.92
C ALA A 12 -41.51 -66.43 -40.97
N ASP A 13 -40.98 -65.70 -40.00
CA ASP A 13 -41.47 -65.74 -38.61
C ASP A 13 -40.60 -64.94 -37.62
N LEU A 14 -41.22 -64.69 -36.47
CA LEU A 14 -40.95 -63.70 -35.42
C LEU A 14 -39.70 -63.91 -34.55
N LEU A 15 -39.22 -62.77 -34.03
CA LEU A 15 -38.58 -62.47 -32.73
C LEU A 15 -37.46 -63.37 -32.19
N CYS A 16 -36.29 -62.74 -31.96
CA CYS A 16 -35.53 -62.98 -30.72
C CYS A 16 -34.77 -61.72 -30.28
N TRP A 17 -35.26 -61.09 -29.22
CA TRP A 17 -34.52 -60.11 -28.43
C TRP A 17 -33.32 -60.78 -27.77
N HIS A 18 -32.09 -60.32 -28.04
CA HIS A 18 -30.93 -60.71 -27.24
C HIS A 18 -30.57 -59.61 -26.23
N ARG A 19 -30.82 -60.00 -24.98
CA ARG A 19 -30.51 -59.37 -23.70
C ARG A 19 -29.02 -59.02 -23.60
N LEU A 20 -28.68 -57.73 -23.65
CA LEU A 20 -27.35 -57.26 -23.27
C LEU A 20 -27.19 -57.43 -21.74
N LYS A 21 -26.12 -58.16 -21.37
CA LYS A 21 -25.82 -58.63 -20.02
C LYS A 21 -25.58 -57.46 -19.04
N GLY A 22 -26.28 -57.48 -17.90
CA GLY A 22 -26.28 -56.41 -16.88
C GLY A 22 -24.91 -56.10 -16.24
N ASP A 23 -23.91 -56.97 -16.34
CA ASP A 23 -22.62 -56.81 -15.66
C ASP A 23 -21.71 -55.72 -16.25
N VAL A 24 -21.85 -55.40 -17.55
CA VAL A 24 -21.01 -54.39 -18.21
C VAL A 24 -21.58 -52.98 -18.00
N MET A 25 -22.90 -52.83 -17.92
CA MET A 25 -23.54 -51.56 -17.56
C MET A 25 -23.30 -51.19 -16.09
N LEU A 26 -23.35 -52.17 -15.18
CA LEU A 26 -23.12 -51.91 -13.75
C LEU A 26 -21.67 -51.46 -13.48
N LYS A 27 -20.67 -52.05 -14.14
CA LYS A 27 -19.26 -51.64 -14.03
C LYS A 27 -18.97 -50.23 -14.61
N ARG A 28 -19.69 -49.81 -15.66
CA ARG A 28 -19.56 -48.46 -16.24
C ARG A 28 -20.22 -47.38 -15.39
N ILE A 29 -21.34 -47.69 -14.72
CA ILE A 29 -22.02 -46.77 -13.79
C ILE A 29 -21.20 -46.59 -12.50
N VAL A 30 -20.60 -47.66 -11.97
CA VAL A 30 -19.69 -47.58 -10.80
C VAL A 30 -18.43 -46.77 -11.12
N ALA A 31 -17.84 -46.92 -12.32
CA ALA A 31 -16.68 -46.13 -12.72
C ALA A 31 -17.01 -44.62 -12.89
N PHE A 32 -18.21 -44.26 -13.34
CA PHE A 32 -18.65 -42.86 -13.44
C PHE A 32 -18.99 -42.26 -12.07
N ALA A 33 -19.55 -43.06 -11.15
CA ALA A 33 -19.82 -42.64 -9.78
C ALA A 33 -18.54 -42.45 -8.94
N LEU A 34 -17.50 -43.25 -9.17
CA LEU A 34 -16.19 -43.06 -8.53
C LEU A 34 -15.42 -41.84 -9.08
N PHE A 35 -15.63 -41.45 -10.34
CA PHE A 35 -15.00 -40.25 -10.90
C PHE A 35 -15.69 -38.96 -10.39
N ALA A 36 -17.02 -38.98 -10.21
CA ALA A 36 -17.78 -37.84 -9.71
C ALA A 36 -17.52 -37.51 -8.22
N ALA A 37 -17.09 -38.48 -7.42
CA ALA A 37 -16.82 -38.28 -6.00
C ALA A 37 -15.49 -37.56 -5.70
N THR A 38 -14.62 -37.36 -6.70
CA THR A 38 -13.28 -36.76 -6.48
C THR A 38 -13.21 -35.25 -6.75
N LEU A 39 -14.31 -34.61 -7.18
CA LEU A 39 -14.36 -33.18 -7.48
C LEU A 39 -15.07 -32.32 -6.42
N ALA A 40 -15.54 -32.92 -5.32
CA ALA A 40 -16.04 -32.16 -4.19
C ALA A 40 -14.85 -31.62 -3.38
N ALA A 41 -14.20 -30.57 -3.90
CA ALA A 41 -13.26 -29.79 -3.11
C ALA A 41 -13.99 -29.27 -1.86
N PRO A 42 -13.43 -29.42 -0.65
CA PRO A 42 -14.05 -28.86 0.54
C PRO A 42 -14.24 -27.36 0.32
N ALA A 43 -15.47 -26.89 0.47
CA ALA A 43 -15.76 -25.46 0.43
C ALA A 43 -14.93 -24.80 1.53
N ALA A 44 -13.91 -24.02 1.15
CA ALA A 44 -13.12 -23.27 2.11
C ALA A 44 -14.08 -22.41 2.94
N ALA A 45 -14.03 -22.58 4.26
CA ALA A 45 -14.84 -21.78 5.17
C ALA A 45 -14.62 -20.30 4.85
N LYS A 46 -15.72 -19.53 4.72
CA LYS A 46 -15.61 -18.08 4.53
C LYS A 46 -14.75 -17.52 5.66
N PRO A 47 -13.72 -16.69 5.37
CA PRO A 47 -12.89 -16.15 6.42
C PRO A 47 -13.76 -15.43 7.45
N PRO A 48 -13.46 -15.53 8.76
CA PRO A 48 -14.23 -14.85 9.78
C PRO A 48 -14.16 -13.33 9.56
N LEU A 49 -15.18 -12.57 10.00
CA LEU A 49 -15.22 -11.10 9.86
C LEU A 49 -13.96 -10.42 10.44
N SER A 50 -13.39 -10.98 11.51
CA SER A 50 -12.13 -10.52 12.10
C SER A 50 -10.95 -10.55 11.13
N ALA A 51 -10.92 -11.49 10.18
CA ALA A 51 -9.86 -11.60 9.17
C ALA A 51 -9.84 -10.41 8.19
N PHE A 52 -10.89 -9.60 8.14
CA PHE A 52 -10.98 -8.42 7.28
C PHE A 52 -10.79 -7.09 8.03
N GLY A 53 -10.70 -7.10 9.36
CA GLY A 53 -10.60 -5.90 10.19
C GLY A 53 -9.20 -5.61 10.73
N ASP A 54 -8.33 -6.62 10.82
CA ASP A 54 -6.99 -6.46 11.39
C ASP A 54 -5.97 -5.97 10.36
N ALA A 55 -5.15 -5.00 10.77
CA ALA A 55 -4.01 -4.60 9.93
C ALA A 55 -2.96 -5.72 9.93
N PRO A 56 -2.28 -5.93 8.79
CA PRO A 56 -1.21 -6.91 8.70
C PRO A 56 -0.14 -6.69 9.78
N MET A 57 0.39 -7.80 10.31
CA MET A 57 1.48 -7.79 11.29
C MET A 57 2.70 -7.03 10.76
N VAL A 58 3.07 -7.23 9.48
CA VAL A 58 4.17 -6.52 8.83
C VAL A 58 3.62 -5.77 7.62
N ARG A 59 3.96 -4.48 7.50
CA ARG A 59 3.53 -3.63 6.38
C ARG A 59 4.47 -2.46 6.16
N SER A 60 4.24 -1.71 5.07
CA SER A 60 5.02 -0.52 4.71
C SER A 60 6.53 -0.79 4.61
N ALA A 61 6.94 -1.99 4.20
CA ALA A 61 8.34 -2.35 4.11
C ALA A 61 9.05 -1.54 3.00
N GLN A 62 10.26 -1.06 3.30
CA GLN A 62 11.15 -0.36 2.38
C GLN A 62 12.58 -0.84 2.61
N ILE A 63 13.36 -0.95 1.54
CA ILE A 63 14.79 -1.27 1.61
C ILE A 63 15.62 0.03 1.61
N SER A 64 16.70 0.05 2.37
CA SER A 64 17.65 1.15 2.37
C SER A 64 18.35 1.27 1.01
N PRO A 65 18.80 2.48 0.60
CA PRO A 65 19.47 2.67 -0.69
C PRO A 65 20.73 1.81 -0.88
N ASP A 66 21.43 1.47 0.21
CA ASP A 66 22.60 0.58 0.20
C ASP A 66 22.26 -0.91 0.27
N GLY A 67 20.98 -1.27 0.33
CA GLY A 67 20.50 -2.65 0.33
C GLY A 67 20.79 -3.43 1.62
N LYS A 68 21.13 -2.76 2.73
CA LYS A 68 21.53 -3.44 3.97
C LYS A 68 20.40 -3.63 4.97
N ILE A 69 19.44 -2.71 4.99
CA ILE A 69 18.39 -2.66 6.02
C ILE A 69 17.02 -2.60 5.35
N VAL A 70 16.06 -3.36 5.88
CA VAL A 70 14.64 -3.18 5.58
C VAL A 70 13.99 -2.47 6.76
N ALA A 71 13.40 -1.30 6.54
CA ALA A 71 12.55 -0.62 7.52
C ALA A 71 11.08 -0.94 7.25
N TYR A 72 10.29 -1.17 8.29
CA TYR A 72 8.89 -1.55 8.16
C TYR A 72 8.09 -1.22 9.43
N ILE A 73 6.77 -1.27 9.32
CA ILE A 73 5.88 -1.22 10.48
C ILE A 73 5.54 -2.63 10.92
N ASN A 74 5.80 -2.92 12.20
CA ASN A 74 5.44 -4.17 12.85
C ASN A 74 4.31 -3.95 13.86
N ARG A 75 3.17 -4.61 13.67
CA ARG A 75 2.03 -4.60 14.60
C ARG A 75 2.15 -5.79 15.55
N VAL A 76 2.29 -5.53 16.83
CA VAL A 76 2.29 -6.56 17.89
C VAL A 76 1.27 -6.19 18.95
N ASN A 77 0.33 -7.08 19.26
CA ASN A 77 -0.73 -6.87 20.26
C ASN A 77 -1.50 -5.55 20.08
N GLY A 78 -1.85 -5.22 18.84
CA GLY A 78 -2.58 -3.98 18.52
C GLY A 78 -1.74 -2.71 18.48
N LEU A 79 -0.44 -2.78 18.77
CA LEU A 79 0.48 -1.64 18.78
C LEU A 79 1.42 -1.70 17.58
N ASP A 80 1.58 -0.56 16.91
CA ASP A 80 2.54 -0.41 15.82
C ASP A 80 3.93 -0.04 16.36
N TYR A 81 4.96 -0.60 15.73
CA TYR A 81 6.36 -0.28 15.97
C TYR A 81 7.03 0.01 14.63
N LEU A 82 7.87 1.04 14.60
CA LEU A 82 8.86 1.15 13.54
C LEU A 82 9.96 0.14 13.84
N ALA A 83 10.29 -0.72 12.90
CA ALA A 83 11.31 -1.76 13.06
C ALA A 83 12.25 -1.80 11.85
N THR A 84 13.42 -2.39 12.08
CA THR A 84 14.43 -2.65 11.06
C THR A 84 14.85 -4.11 11.06
N TYR A 85 15.13 -4.62 9.87
CA TYR A 85 15.74 -5.92 9.64
C TYR A 85 17.06 -5.74 8.90
N ASP A 86 18.16 -6.17 9.51
CA ASP A 86 19.47 -6.20 8.88
C ASP A 86 19.59 -7.46 8.02
N ILE A 87 19.80 -7.28 6.72
CA ILE A 87 19.76 -8.36 5.73
C ILE A 87 20.95 -9.31 5.88
N ALA A 88 22.12 -8.81 6.25
CA ALA A 88 23.33 -9.62 6.31
C ALA A 88 23.37 -10.50 7.57
N THR A 89 22.91 -9.97 8.70
CA THR A 89 22.96 -10.65 10.00
C THR A 89 21.66 -11.35 10.37
N GLY A 90 20.56 -11.03 9.68
CA GLY A 90 19.22 -11.47 10.04
C GLY A 90 18.68 -10.83 11.33
N LYS A 91 19.36 -9.80 11.86
CA LYS A 91 18.98 -9.13 13.09
C LYS A 91 17.70 -8.33 12.87
N ASN A 92 16.68 -8.61 13.68
CA ASN A 92 15.45 -7.85 13.73
C ASN A 92 15.44 -6.94 14.97
N GLU A 93 15.08 -5.67 14.79
CA GLU A 93 15.13 -4.67 15.86
C GLU A 93 13.90 -3.75 15.81
N ALA A 94 13.16 -3.66 16.92
CA ALA A 94 12.14 -2.64 17.11
C ALA A 94 12.81 -1.32 17.52
N LEU A 95 12.58 -0.25 16.74
CA LEU A 95 13.20 1.05 16.95
C LEU A 95 12.39 1.93 17.90
N ILE A 96 11.12 2.14 17.57
CA ILE A 96 10.20 2.96 18.38
C ILE A 96 8.80 2.36 18.41
N LYS A 97 8.13 2.54 19.54
CA LYS A 97 6.69 2.30 19.68
C LYS A 97 5.92 3.49 19.14
N ILE A 98 4.88 3.23 18.35
CA ILE A 98 3.97 4.24 17.81
C ILE A 98 2.64 4.11 18.55
N ALA A 99 2.52 4.86 19.65
CA ALA A 99 1.32 4.88 20.48
C ALA A 99 0.36 5.98 20.00
N ASP A 100 -0.94 5.69 20.04
CA ASP A 100 -2.03 6.67 19.84
C ASP A 100 -2.00 7.42 18.50
N LEU A 101 -1.25 6.89 17.52
CA LEU A 101 -1.17 7.40 16.16
C LEU A 101 -1.45 6.24 15.20
N LYS A 102 -2.22 6.52 14.16
CA LYS A 102 -2.33 5.66 12.99
C LYS A 102 -1.04 5.81 12.20
N SER A 103 -0.21 4.76 12.17
CA SER A 103 1.04 4.81 11.43
C SER A 103 0.79 4.51 9.94
N GLY A 104 1.47 5.26 9.07
CA GLY A 104 1.30 5.23 7.63
C GLY A 104 2.45 4.54 6.89
N GLY A 105 2.90 5.18 5.81
CA GLY A 105 4.03 4.72 5.00
C GLY A 105 5.37 5.00 5.67
N VAL A 106 6.36 4.20 5.30
CA VAL A 106 7.77 4.36 5.64
C VAL A 106 8.53 4.68 4.36
N ALA A 107 9.61 5.45 4.45
CA ALA A 107 10.55 5.72 3.37
C ALA A 107 11.96 5.93 3.93
N PHE A 108 12.99 5.72 3.12
CA PHE A 108 14.36 6.10 3.48
C PHE A 108 14.70 7.48 2.92
N ALA A 109 15.50 8.23 3.67
CA ALA A 109 16.30 9.34 3.15
C ALA A 109 17.78 9.04 3.41
N GLY A 110 18.49 8.68 2.34
CA GLY A 110 19.82 8.09 2.44
C GLY A 110 19.84 6.81 3.29
N SER A 111 21.00 6.45 3.83
CA SER A 111 21.16 5.31 4.74
C SER A 111 21.00 5.66 6.22
N ASN A 112 20.83 6.95 6.56
CA ASN A 112 20.83 7.42 7.95
C ASN A 112 19.44 7.62 8.53
N TYR A 113 18.45 7.93 7.69
CA TYR A 113 17.12 8.33 8.15
C TYR A 113 16.02 7.43 7.61
N VAL A 114 15.14 7.04 8.51
CA VAL A 114 13.85 6.44 8.18
C VAL A 114 12.77 7.48 8.44
N ILE A 115 12.01 7.80 7.41
CA ILE A 115 10.88 8.70 7.47
C ILE A 115 9.61 7.89 7.63
N MET A 116 8.76 8.31 8.55
CA MET A 116 7.45 7.70 8.79
C MET A 116 6.38 8.79 8.74
N ARG A 117 5.31 8.54 7.99
CA ARG A 117 4.08 9.32 8.10
C ARG A 117 3.20 8.72 9.19
N ALA A 118 2.63 9.55 10.05
CA ALA A 118 1.61 9.12 11.01
C ALA A 118 0.48 10.14 11.09
N SER A 119 -0.69 9.71 11.53
CA SER A 119 -1.87 10.54 11.65
C SER A 119 -2.68 10.26 12.90
N ARG A 120 -3.54 11.21 13.27
CA ARG A 120 -4.51 11.07 14.34
C ARG A 120 -5.78 11.84 14.02
N ILE A 121 -6.89 11.40 14.59
CA ILE A 121 -8.12 12.19 14.56
C ILE A 121 -8.01 13.28 15.62
N THR A 122 -8.17 14.54 15.22
CA THR A 122 -8.08 15.71 16.10
C THR A 122 -9.28 16.64 15.91
N THR A 123 -9.44 17.55 16.87
CA THR A 123 -10.28 18.75 16.79
C THR A 123 -9.44 19.89 17.33
N ASN A 124 -9.28 20.95 16.53
CA ASN A 124 -8.56 22.15 16.93
C ASN A 124 -9.55 23.32 17.07
N MET A 125 -9.17 24.33 17.84
CA MET A 125 -9.93 25.58 17.95
C MET A 125 -10.18 26.18 16.55
N GLY A 126 -11.44 26.48 16.23
CA GLY A 126 -11.85 26.96 14.91
C GLY A 126 -12.39 25.89 13.94
N PHE A 127 -12.30 24.60 14.28
CA PHE A 127 -12.88 23.51 13.48
C PHE A 127 -14.00 22.80 14.25
N THR A 128 -15.22 22.88 13.74
CA THR A 128 -16.41 22.26 14.38
C THR A 128 -16.44 20.74 14.20
N ARG A 129 -15.72 20.18 13.22
CA ARG A 129 -15.71 18.75 12.89
C ARG A 129 -14.33 18.13 13.11
N LYS A 130 -14.32 16.89 13.62
CA LYS A 130 -13.10 16.07 13.72
C LYS A 130 -12.52 15.82 12.33
N TYR A 131 -11.19 15.89 12.21
CA TYR A 131 -10.47 15.57 10.98
C TYR A 131 -9.22 14.74 11.29
N GLU A 132 -8.74 14.01 10.29
CA GLU A 132 -7.47 13.28 10.37
C GLU A 132 -6.33 14.24 10.05
N ASP A 133 -5.50 14.54 11.04
CA ASP A 133 -4.29 15.32 10.87
C ASP A 133 -3.08 14.40 10.77
N SER A 134 -2.17 14.69 9.83
CA SER A 134 -1.02 13.84 9.56
C SER A 134 0.28 14.63 9.53
N ALA A 135 1.36 14.03 10.03
CA ALA A 135 2.70 14.59 10.00
C ALA A 135 3.72 13.55 9.52
N ALA A 136 4.88 14.03 9.08
CA ALA A 136 6.04 13.20 8.83
C ALA A 136 7.04 13.31 9.99
N PHE A 137 7.68 12.20 10.31
CA PHE A 137 8.69 12.09 11.36
C PHE A 137 9.94 11.48 10.76
N ALA A 138 11.11 12.00 11.13
CA ALA A 138 12.40 11.45 10.75
C ALA A 138 13.04 10.77 11.95
N TYR A 139 13.39 9.50 11.80
CA TYR A 139 14.15 8.72 12.77
C TYR A 139 15.58 8.55 12.27
N ASN A 140 16.55 9.00 13.06
CA ASN A 140 17.96 8.83 12.77
C ASN A 140 18.43 7.47 13.30
N LEU A 141 18.89 6.59 12.40
CA LEU A 141 19.34 5.23 12.74
C LEU A 141 20.63 5.20 13.58
N LYS A 142 21.46 6.25 13.49
CA LYS A 142 22.70 6.38 14.24
C LYS A 142 22.47 6.93 15.64
N THR A 143 21.79 8.07 15.73
CA THR A 143 21.59 8.79 17.00
C THR A 143 20.36 8.34 17.77
N ARG A 144 19.48 7.54 17.15
CA ARG A 144 18.21 7.05 17.71
C ARG A 144 17.21 8.17 18.03
N LYS A 145 17.46 9.38 17.54
CA LYS A 145 16.61 10.55 17.70
C LYS A 145 15.47 10.52 16.69
N ILE A 146 14.28 10.91 17.14
CA ILE A 146 13.13 11.19 16.28
C ILE A 146 12.76 12.67 16.35
N VAL A 147 12.44 13.25 15.19
CA VAL A 147 11.91 14.61 15.09
C VAL A 147 10.68 14.65 14.19
N GLN A 148 9.71 15.51 14.52
CA GLN A 148 8.61 15.83 13.63
C GLN A 148 9.07 16.88 12.61
N LEU A 149 8.75 16.68 11.35
CA LEU A 149 9.12 17.58 10.26
C LEU A 149 8.19 18.82 10.22
N LEU A 150 8.73 19.91 9.67
CA LEU A 150 8.15 21.25 9.62
C LEU A 150 7.98 21.97 10.96
N VAL A 151 8.37 21.37 12.09
CA VAL A 151 8.27 22.02 13.40
C VAL A 151 9.33 23.12 13.56
N GLY A 152 8.92 24.26 14.12
CA GLY A 152 9.80 25.42 14.31
C GLY A 152 10.17 26.15 13.02
N THR A 153 9.45 25.90 11.93
CA THR A 153 9.65 26.56 10.63
C THR A 153 9.09 27.99 10.65
N PRO A 154 9.90 29.02 10.35
CA PRO A 154 9.42 30.40 10.28
C PRO A 154 8.36 30.59 9.19
N ASN A 155 7.34 31.41 9.48
CA ASN A 155 6.26 31.76 8.55
C ASN A 155 5.48 30.55 8.00
N LEU A 156 5.49 29.42 8.71
CA LEU A 156 4.59 28.31 8.44
C LEU A 156 3.18 28.73 8.85
N TYR A 157 2.24 28.68 7.91
CA TYR A 157 0.88 29.14 8.15
C TYR A 157 0.20 28.24 9.22
N PRO A 158 -0.35 28.79 10.31
CA PRO A 158 -0.77 27.95 11.44
C PRO A 158 -2.05 27.14 11.17
N TYR A 159 -2.86 27.54 10.19
CA TYR A 159 -4.14 26.90 9.86
C TYR A 159 -4.01 25.99 8.64
N GLN A 160 -3.20 24.93 8.76
CA GLN A 160 -3.06 23.90 7.73
C GLN A 160 -3.03 22.50 8.36
N SER A 161 -3.44 21.49 7.60
CA SER A 161 -3.41 20.08 8.00
C SER A 161 -2.67 19.24 6.98
N GLY A 162 -2.34 18.00 7.33
CA GLY A 162 -1.79 17.05 6.35
C GLY A 162 -0.30 17.26 6.03
N MET A 163 0.48 17.79 6.98
CA MET A 163 1.92 18.09 6.92
C MET A 163 2.85 16.85 6.84
N GLY A 164 2.41 15.77 6.18
CA GLY A 164 3.18 14.53 6.01
C GLY A 164 3.73 14.33 4.60
N ARG A 165 3.51 15.28 3.69
CA ARG A 165 3.81 15.10 2.27
C ARG A 165 5.23 15.53 1.94
N ILE A 166 5.97 14.62 1.31
CA ILE A 166 7.34 14.82 0.83
C ILE A 166 7.34 14.63 -0.68
N VAL A 167 7.91 15.60 -1.41
CA VAL A 167 7.96 15.58 -2.88
C VAL A 167 9.36 15.33 -3.42
N GLY A 168 10.38 15.37 -2.57
CA GLY A 168 11.75 15.07 -2.95
C GLY A 168 12.65 14.84 -1.73
N ILE A 169 13.75 14.16 -1.96
CA ILE A 169 14.82 13.93 -0.98
C ILE A 169 16.06 14.62 -1.54
N ASP A 170 16.76 15.36 -0.70
CA ASP A 170 18.03 15.97 -1.08
C ASP A 170 19.09 14.90 -1.35
N PRO A 171 20.00 15.07 -2.33
CA PRO A 171 21.02 14.08 -2.65
C PRO A 171 21.92 13.66 -1.47
N SER A 172 22.10 14.54 -0.47
CA SER A 172 22.84 14.19 0.76
C SER A 172 22.11 13.16 1.63
N GLY A 173 20.80 13.02 1.48
CA GLY A 173 19.95 12.23 2.38
C GLY A 173 19.68 12.90 3.72
N GLU A 174 20.11 14.15 3.94
CA GLU A 174 20.00 14.87 5.21
C GLU A 174 18.80 15.84 5.26
N HIS A 175 18.17 16.07 4.11
CA HIS A 175 17.03 16.98 3.96
C HIS A 175 15.95 16.38 3.06
N VAL A 176 14.73 16.87 3.23
CA VAL A 176 13.60 16.60 2.34
C VAL A 176 12.93 17.87 1.88
N TYR A 177 12.20 17.78 0.77
CA TYR A 177 11.42 18.87 0.23
C TYR A 177 9.93 18.60 0.49
N MET A 178 9.28 19.52 1.18
CA MET A 178 7.89 19.43 1.61
C MET A 178 7.12 20.66 1.15
N PRO A 179 6.00 20.51 0.43
CA PRO A 179 5.09 21.61 0.18
C PRO A 179 4.37 21.98 1.48
N ALA A 180 4.29 23.28 1.79
CA ALA A 180 3.57 23.77 2.94
C ALA A 180 2.99 25.16 2.66
N PHE A 181 1.87 25.49 3.32
CA PHE A 181 1.31 26.83 3.24
C PHE A 181 2.16 27.79 4.07
N MET A 182 2.62 28.88 3.46
CA MET A 182 3.58 29.79 4.07
C MET A 182 3.13 31.25 3.95
N ASP A 183 2.87 31.90 5.08
CA ASP A 183 2.67 33.36 5.17
C ASP A 183 2.60 33.78 6.65
N LYS A 184 2.45 35.08 6.90
CA LYS A 184 2.02 35.61 8.20
C LYS A 184 0.54 35.28 8.45
N VAL A 185 0.16 35.26 9.73
CA VAL A 185 -1.24 35.12 10.14
C VAL A 185 -2.08 36.25 9.54
N GLY A 186 -3.23 35.90 8.96
CA GLY A 186 -4.13 36.85 8.28
C GLY A 186 -3.74 37.22 6.85
N GLY A 187 -2.67 36.63 6.31
CA GLY A 187 -2.30 36.74 4.90
C GLY A 187 -3.02 35.74 3.99
N ASP A 188 -2.63 35.73 2.72
CA ASP A 188 -3.10 34.81 1.67
C ASP A 188 -1.99 33.79 1.38
N PRO A 189 -1.97 32.63 2.06
CA PRO A 189 -0.83 31.74 2.03
C PRO A 189 -0.66 31.05 0.67
N SER A 190 0.57 31.07 0.18
CA SER A 190 1.00 30.28 -0.98
C SER A 190 1.48 28.89 -0.54
N LEU A 191 1.29 27.89 -1.40
CA LEU A 191 1.86 26.56 -1.21
C LEU A 191 3.31 26.53 -1.71
N ASP A 192 4.25 26.95 -0.85
CA ASP A 192 5.67 27.04 -1.18
C ASP A 192 6.38 25.69 -1.05
N LEU A 193 7.56 25.58 -1.68
CA LEU A 193 8.47 24.48 -1.44
C LEU A 193 9.40 24.78 -0.25
N VAL A 194 9.38 23.91 0.77
CA VAL A 194 10.20 24.03 1.98
C VAL A 194 11.24 22.91 2.01
N LYS A 195 12.52 23.27 2.19
CA LYS A 195 13.60 22.32 2.49
C LYS A 195 13.67 22.12 3.99
N VAL A 196 13.52 20.88 4.45
CA VAL A 196 13.41 20.52 5.86
C VAL A 196 14.58 19.64 6.27
N SER A 197 15.26 20.02 7.36
CA SER A 197 16.32 19.22 7.96
C SER A 197 15.73 17.99 8.66
N LEU A 198 16.27 16.81 8.34
CA LEU A 198 15.85 15.56 8.99
C LEU A 198 16.39 15.40 10.41
N ASP A 199 17.42 16.17 10.79
CA ASP A 199 17.96 16.15 12.15
C ASP A 199 17.19 17.05 13.13
N THR A 200 16.72 18.20 12.65
CA THR A 200 16.07 19.21 13.51
C THR A 200 14.56 19.30 13.29
N GLY A 201 14.05 18.83 12.15
CA GLY A 201 12.66 18.99 11.74
C GLY A 201 12.33 20.40 11.22
N ARG A 202 13.28 21.35 11.29
CA ARG A 202 13.06 22.74 10.90
C ARG A 202 13.16 22.93 9.39
N GLY A 203 12.21 23.68 8.84
CA GLY A 203 12.15 24.06 7.43
C GLY A 203 12.73 25.44 7.13
N GLN A 204 13.12 25.62 5.87
CA GLN A 204 13.42 26.89 5.23
C GLN A 204 12.81 26.92 3.82
N ARG A 205 12.20 28.04 3.43
CA ARG A 205 11.69 28.22 2.06
C ARG A 205 12.84 28.10 1.06
N VAL A 206 12.60 27.40 -0.05
CA VAL A 206 13.57 27.31 -1.14
C VAL A 206 13.47 28.59 -1.98
N ALA A 207 14.58 29.30 -2.17
CA ALA A 207 14.60 30.56 -2.91
C ALA A 207 14.07 30.39 -4.35
N GLY A 208 13.17 31.28 -4.76
CA GLY A 208 12.55 31.23 -6.10
C GLY A 208 11.63 30.03 -6.32
N ARG A 209 11.12 29.43 -5.22
CA ARG A 209 10.13 28.35 -5.23
C ARG A 209 8.91 28.71 -4.38
N ASP A 210 8.55 29.99 -4.45
CA ASP A 210 7.31 30.51 -3.91
C ASP A 210 6.16 30.02 -4.80
N GLY A 211 5.12 29.50 -4.17
CA GLY A 211 3.91 29.04 -4.85
C GLY A 211 2.93 30.18 -5.11
N ALA A 212 1.70 29.81 -5.40
CA ALA A 212 0.52 30.67 -5.30
C ALA A 212 -0.52 30.01 -4.39
N SER A 213 -1.59 30.72 -4.08
CA SER A 213 -2.76 30.15 -3.38
C SER A 213 -3.47 29.07 -4.20
N SER A 214 -3.30 29.07 -5.53
CA SER A 214 -3.79 28.03 -6.44
C SER A 214 -2.83 26.84 -6.63
N THR A 215 -1.63 26.88 -6.05
CA THR A 215 -0.65 25.80 -6.20
C THR A 215 -1.12 24.55 -5.46
N LEU A 216 -1.18 23.43 -6.18
CA LEU A 216 -1.59 22.12 -5.65
C LEU A 216 -0.38 21.22 -5.33
N ASN A 217 0.68 21.31 -6.13
CA ASN A 217 1.80 20.38 -6.01
C ASN A 217 3.11 20.90 -6.63
N TRP A 218 4.22 20.33 -6.18
CA TRP A 218 5.56 20.44 -6.75
C TRP A 218 6.05 19.06 -7.17
N ILE A 219 6.77 18.99 -8.29
CA ILE A 219 7.42 17.76 -8.79
C ILE A 219 8.92 17.99 -8.74
N MET A 220 9.65 17.03 -8.17
CA MET A 220 11.09 17.08 -8.01
C MET A 220 11.77 15.97 -8.81
N ASP A 221 12.99 16.21 -9.29
CA ASP A 221 13.87 15.16 -9.78
C ASP A 221 14.68 14.50 -8.65
N SER A 222 15.42 13.44 -8.99
CA SER A 222 16.29 12.73 -8.04
C SER A 222 17.54 13.52 -7.63
N LYS A 223 17.80 14.67 -8.26
CA LYS A 223 18.92 15.57 -7.95
C LYS A 223 18.50 16.67 -6.97
N GLY A 224 17.23 16.69 -6.55
CA GLY A 224 16.71 17.69 -5.63
C GLY A 224 16.30 19.00 -6.32
N ASN A 225 16.08 19.00 -7.63
CA ASN A 225 15.55 20.16 -8.36
C ASN A 225 14.03 20.06 -8.49
N ALA A 226 13.33 21.18 -8.29
CA ALA A 226 11.93 21.28 -8.70
C ALA A 226 11.88 21.39 -10.23
N VAL A 227 11.18 20.45 -10.87
CA VAL A 227 11.05 20.34 -12.33
C VAL A 227 9.67 20.77 -12.83
N ALA A 228 8.66 20.78 -11.96
CA ALA A 228 7.34 21.31 -12.29
C ALA A 228 6.57 21.77 -11.05
N ARG A 229 5.59 22.64 -11.28
CA ARG A 229 4.54 23.05 -10.33
C ARG A 229 3.19 22.73 -10.96
N VAL A 230 2.26 22.22 -10.15
CA VAL A 230 0.87 21.99 -10.55
C VAL A 230 0.02 23.04 -9.88
N ASP A 231 -0.70 23.80 -10.69
CA ASP A 231 -1.64 24.82 -10.24
C ASP A 231 -3.06 24.42 -10.64
N TYR A 232 -4.04 24.81 -9.84
CA TYR A 232 -5.44 24.75 -10.21
C TYR A 232 -5.80 25.93 -11.12
N SER A 233 -6.51 25.65 -12.21
CA SER A 233 -7.14 26.65 -13.10
C SER A 233 -8.59 26.25 -13.30
N ASP A 234 -9.48 27.22 -13.19
CA ASP A 234 -10.87 27.10 -13.65
C ASP A 234 -10.97 27.09 -15.18
#